data_AF-A0A7R8X5X4-F1
#
_entry.id   AF-A0A7R8X5X4-F1
#
_cell.length_a   1.000
_cell.length_b   1.000
_cell.length_c   1.000
_cell.angle_alpha   90.00
_cell.angle_beta   90.00
_cell.angle_gamma   90.00
#
_symmetry.space_group_name_H-M   'P 1'
#
loop_
_entity.id
_entity.type
_entity.pdbx_description
1 polymer ?
#
loop_
_entity_poly.entity_id
_entity_poly.type
_entity_poly.pdbx_seq_one_letter_code
_entity_poly.pdbx_strand_id
1 'polypeptide(L)'
;MKVNENAPKYATGARIGGIIGILLRWKGSIYKLIGLDIVIWLVAYYSFYCLYNFGLVGDQRTGFHKVVLYCRDFNKNIPLTFVLGFYVTTVLTRWWGLWNSLPWPDDVIHYLTTYLNGQVKRMDFFG
;
A
#
# COMPACT_ATOMS: atom_id res chain seq x y z
N MET A 1 -44.51 -12.44 -1.15
CA MET A 1 -43.03 -12.35 -1.19
C MET A 1 -42.63 -10.89 -1.01
N LYS A 2 -42.14 -10.51 0.17
CA LYS A 2 -41.66 -9.14 0.41
C LYS A 2 -40.21 -9.08 -0.04
N VAL A 3 -39.92 -8.22 -1.01
CA VAL A 3 -38.56 -7.88 -1.42
C VAL A 3 -37.86 -7.29 -0.20
N ASN A 4 -36.76 -7.91 0.21
CA ASN A 4 -35.92 -7.48 1.32
C ASN A 4 -35.23 -6.16 0.95
N GLU A 5 -35.66 -5.06 1.57
CA GLU A 5 -35.18 -3.69 1.33
C GLU A 5 -33.80 -3.40 1.98
N ASN A 6 -33.21 -4.37 2.68
CA ASN A 6 -31.92 -4.24 3.35
C ASN A 6 -30.75 -4.76 2.50
N ALA A 7 -30.91 -4.83 1.18
CA ALA A 7 -29.79 -5.11 0.29
C ALA A 7 -28.73 -4.02 0.51
N PRO A 8 -27.50 -4.40 0.91
CA PRO A 8 -26.51 -3.43 1.30
C PRO A 8 -26.12 -2.55 0.10
N LYS A 9 -26.13 -1.23 0.33
CA LYS A 9 -25.82 -0.17 -0.65
C LYS A 9 -24.34 -0.12 -1.09
N TYR A 10 -23.65 -1.24 -1.14
CA TYR A 10 -22.31 -1.32 -1.75
C TYR A 10 -22.36 -1.74 -3.22
N ALA A 11 -23.51 -2.20 -3.72
CA ALA A 11 -23.71 -2.56 -5.13
C ALA A 11 -24.05 -1.34 -6.01
N THR A 12 -23.44 -0.18 -5.77
CA THR A 12 -23.55 0.96 -6.69
C THR A 12 -22.18 1.21 -7.30
N GLY A 13 -22.11 0.95 -8.61
CA GLY A 13 -20.90 0.96 -9.42
C GLY A 13 -19.94 2.07 -9.07
N ALA A 14 -18.67 1.68 -8.92
CA ALA A 14 -17.55 2.54 -8.61
C ALA A 14 -17.56 3.75 -9.55
N ARG A 15 -18.03 4.90 -9.06
CA ARG A 15 -17.77 6.18 -9.70
C ARG A 15 -16.26 6.41 -9.60
N ILE A 16 -15.63 6.74 -10.73
CA ILE A 16 -14.21 7.14 -10.80
C ILE A 16 -13.88 8.21 -9.73
N GLY A 17 -14.86 9.04 -9.35
CA GLY A 17 -14.76 10.01 -8.25
C GLY A 17 -14.51 9.43 -6.85
N GLY A 18 -14.87 8.18 -6.58
CA GLY A 18 -14.60 7.52 -5.29
C GLY A 18 -13.11 7.24 -5.07
N ILE A 19 -12.41 6.77 -6.11
CA ILE A 19 -10.97 6.49 -6.06
C ILE A 19 -10.18 7.82 -5.94
N ILE A 20 -10.61 8.84 -6.67
CA ILE A 20 -10.01 10.19 -6.60
C ILE A 20 -10.18 10.79 -5.19
N GLY A 21 -11.35 10.63 -4.58
CA GLY A 21 -11.60 11.07 -3.20
C GLY A 21 -10.74 10.36 -2.16
N ILE A 22 -10.43 9.07 -2.37
CA ILE A 22 -9.51 8.31 -1.51
C ILE A 22 -8.05 8.75 -1.71
N LEU A 23 -7.63 8.98 -2.97
CA LEU A 23 -6.28 9.47 -3.29
C LEU A 23 -6.00 10.84 -2.65
N LEU A 24 -6.97 11.75 -2.69
CA LEU A 24 -6.85 13.12 -2.14
C LEU A 24 -6.98 13.21 -0.62
N ARG A 25 -7.24 12.11 0.08
CA ARG A 25 -7.35 12.12 1.55
C ARG A 25 -5.98 12.26 2.20
N TRP A 26 -5.69 13.43 2.78
CA TRP A 26 -4.36 13.79 3.33
C TRP A 26 -3.87 12.92 4.51
N LYS A 27 -4.76 12.52 5.44
CA LYS A 27 -4.37 11.68 6.58
C LYS A 27 -4.09 10.25 6.15
N GLY A 28 -2.82 9.83 6.25
CA GLY A 28 -2.37 8.48 5.85
C GLY A 28 -2.14 8.31 4.35
N SER A 29 -2.05 9.40 3.59
CA SER A 29 -1.84 9.34 2.15
C SER A 29 -0.43 8.87 1.79
N ILE A 30 -0.31 8.20 0.64
CA ILE A 30 0.96 7.81 0.00
C ILE A 30 1.86 9.03 -0.20
N TYR A 31 1.30 10.22 -0.45
CA TYR A 31 2.10 11.44 -0.65
C TYR A 31 2.95 11.82 0.56
N LYS A 32 2.50 11.50 1.80
CA LYS A 32 3.29 11.78 3.00
C LYS A 32 4.46 10.79 3.15
N LEU A 33 4.27 9.56 2.66
CA LEU A 33 5.30 8.52 2.68
C LEU A 33 6.38 8.77 1.62
N ILE A 34 5.97 9.08 0.39
CA ILE A 34 6.84 9.24 -0.79
C ILE A 34 7.38 10.68 -0.94
N GLY A 35 6.84 11.64 -0.18
CA GLY A 35 7.19 13.05 -0.33
C GLY A 35 8.68 13.34 -0.16
N LEU A 36 9.35 12.68 0.80
CA LEU A 36 10.79 12.84 1.02
C LEU A 36 11.61 12.26 -0.14
N ASP A 37 11.22 11.09 -0.67
CA ASP A 37 11.86 10.48 -1.84
C ASP A 37 11.74 11.39 -3.08
N ILE A 38 10.59 12.02 -3.30
CA ILE A 38 10.38 12.96 -4.40
C ILE A 38 11.27 14.19 -4.24
N VAL A 39 11.38 14.75 -3.03
CA VAL A 39 12.24 15.91 -2.77
C VAL A 39 13.70 15.58 -3.04
N ILE A 40 14.19 14.43 -2.57
CA ILE A 40 15.56 13.97 -2.83
C ILE A 40 15.78 13.80 -4.34
N TRP A 41 14.84 13.16 -5.04
CA TRP A 41 14.94 12.97 -6.49
C TRP A 41 14.96 14.30 -7.25
N LEU A 42 14.14 15.28 -6.86
CA LEU A 42 14.12 16.61 -7.46
C LEU A 42 15.44 17.34 -7.23
N VAL A 43 15.97 17.33 -6.02
CA VAL A 43 17.26 17.97 -5.71
C VAL A 43 18.39 17.35 -6.56
N ALA A 44 18.43 16.04 -6.68
CA ALA A 44 19.40 15.35 -7.53
C ALA A 44 19.21 15.70 -9.03
N TYR A 45 17.96 15.76 -9.51
CA TYR A 45 17.68 16.13 -10.90
C TYR A 45 18.13 17.58 -11.21
N TYR A 46 17.79 18.52 -10.33
CA TYR A 46 18.21 19.91 -10.47
C TYR A 46 19.74 20.08 -10.33
N SER A 47 20.40 19.27 -9.51
CA SER A 47 21.87 19.34 -9.40
C SER A 47 22.55 18.93 -10.71
N PHE A 48 22.07 17.87 -11.39
CA PHE A 48 22.55 17.51 -12.73
C PHE A 48 22.22 18.58 -13.78
N TYR A 49 21.04 19.18 -13.70
CA TYR A 49 20.65 20.27 -14.59
C TYR A 49 21.56 21.51 -14.42
N CYS A 50 21.88 21.88 -13.18
CA CYS A 50 22.81 22.97 -12.88
C CYS A 50 24.23 22.63 -13.32
N LEU A 51 24.70 21.41 -13.08
CA LEU A 51 26.04 20.96 -13.50
C LEU A 51 26.20 21.05 -15.02
N TYR A 52 25.18 20.66 -15.78
CA TYR A 52 25.19 20.73 -17.23
C TYR A 52 25.16 22.16 -17.78
N ASN A 53 24.40 23.06 -17.17
CA ASN A 53 24.25 24.44 -17.64
C ASN A 53 25.39 25.37 -17.21
N PHE A 54 25.88 25.24 -15.97
CA PHE A 54 26.88 26.16 -15.41
C PHE A 54 28.30 25.57 -15.35
N GLY A 55 28.43 24.24 -15.35
CA GLY A 55 29.71 23.58 -15.03
C GLY A 55 30.51 23.07 -16.23
N LEU A 56 29.85 22.66 -17.33
CA LEU A 56 30.54 21.93 -18.42
C LEU A 56 30.60 22.73 -19.72
N VAL A 57 31.82 23.04 -20.16
CA VAL A 57 32.13 23.67 -21.46
C VAL A 57 32.99 22.72 -22.30
N GLY A 58 32.72 22.62 -23.60
CA GLY A 58 33.52 21.84 -24.55
C GLY A 58 33.44 20.32 -24.37
N ASP A 59 34.59 19.64 -24.41
CA ASP A 59 34.70 18.17 -24.45
C ASP A 59 34.12 17.44 -23.23
N GLN A 60 34.09 18.10 -22.07
CA GLN A 60 33.50 17.52 -20.85
C GLN A 60 32.00 17.25 -21.02
N ARG A 61 31.30 18.08 -21.80
CA ARG A 61 29.87 17.92 -22.12
C ARG A 61 29.60 16.66 -22.95
N THR A 62 30.51 16.35 -23.88
CA THR A 62 30.46 15.13 -24.70
C THR A 62 30.69 13.89 -23.85
N GLY A 63 31.62 13.95 -22.89
CA GLY A 63 31.85 12.89 -21.90
C GLY A 63 30.61 12.60 -21.05
N PHE A 64 30.00 13.65 -20.48
CA PHE A 64 28.77 13.53 -19.70
C PHE A 64 27.61 12.96 -20.53
N HIS A 65 27.47 13.38 -21.79
CA HIS A 65 26.44 12.87 -22.69
C HIS A 65 26.54 11.34 -22.88
N LYS A 66 27.75 10.79 -23.01
CA LYS A 66 27.97 9.34 -23.14
C LYS A 66 27.54 8.59 -21.88
N VAL A 67 27.82 9.14 -20.70
CA VAL A 67 27.40 8.55 -19.42
C VAL A 67 25.87 8.52 -19.30
N VAL A 68 25.21 9.63 -19.66
CA VAL A 68 23.73 9.71 -19.66
C VAL A 68 23.12 8.68 -20.63
N LEU A 69 23.71 8.54 -21.83
CA LEU A 69 23.27 7.55 -22.82
C LEU A 69 23.40 6.12 -22.27
N TYR A 70 24.51 5.81 -21.62
CA TYR A 70 24.75 4.53 -20.97
C TYR A 70 23.72 4.22 -19.87
N CYS A 71 23.42 5.20 -19.00
CA CYS A 71 22.40 5.05 -17.96
C CYS A 71 21.00 4.83 -18.55
N ARG A 72 20.67 5.50 -19.66
CA ARG A 72 19.38 5.31 -20.35
C ARG A 72 19.22 3.88 -20.87
N ASP A 73 20.27 3.34 -21.49
CA ASP A 73 20.24 2.00 -22.07
C ASP A 73 20.21 0.92 -20.97
N PHE A 74 20.89 1.14 -19.85
CA PHE A 74 20.81 0.27 -18.67
C PHE A 74 19.40 0.21 -18.07
N ASN A 75 18.71 1.36 -17.98
CA ASN A 75 17.35 1.43 -17.42
C ASN A 75 16.34 0.62 -18.24
N LYS A 76 16.52 0.55 -19.57
CA LYS A 76 15.66 -0.24 -20.48
C LYS A 76 15.75 -1.75 -20.23
N ASN A 77 16.88 -2.23 -19.71
CA ASN A 77 17.18 -3.66 -19.63
C ASN A 77 16.69 -4.33 -18.34
N ILE A 78 16.28 -3.56 -17.32
CA ILE A 78 15.85 -4.11 -16.03
C ILE A 78 14.34 -3.95 -15.88
N PRO A 79 13.55 -5.04 -15.82
CA PRO A 79 12.12 -4.96 -15.59
C PRO A 79 11.82 -4.71 -14.11
N LEU A 80 12.14 -3.51 -13.61
CA LEU A 80 11.94 -3.11 -12.20
C LEU A 80 10.47 -3.26 -11.78
N THR A 81 9.54 -2.94 -12.67
CA THR A 81 8.09 -3.06 -12.42
C THR A 81 7.69 -4.50 -12.09
N PHE A 82 8.30 -5.49 -12.76
CA PHE A 82 8.01 -6.90 -12.51
C PHE A 82 8.49 -7.33 -11.12
N VAL A 83 9.73 -6.98 -10.77
CA VAL A 83 10.33 -7.31 -9.47
C VAL A 83 9.56 -6.63 -8.33
N LEU A 84 9.18 -5.35 -8.51
CA LEU A 84 8.40 -4.62 -7.52
C LEU A 84 7.02 -5.25 -7.33
N GLY A 85 6.36 -5.68 -8.41
CA GLY A 85 5.08 -6.39 -8.34
C GLY A 85 5.18 -7.70 -7.55
N PHE A 86 6.22 -8.50 -7.80
CA PHE A 86 6.49 -9.72 -7.03
C PHE A 86 6.77 -9.42 -5.54
N TYR A 87 7.59 -8.40 -5.28
CA TYR A 87 7.94 -7.96 -3.92
C TYR A 87 6.70 -7.55 -3.13
N VAL A 88 5.90 -6.63 -3.67
CA VAL A 88 4.68 -6.14 -3.03
C VAL A 88 3.69 -7.27 -2.78
N THR A 89 3.51 -8.19 -3.74
CA THR A 89 2.61 -9.33 -3.59
C THR A 89 3.04 -10.22 -2.42
N THR A 90 4.33 -10.51 -2.29
CA THR A 90 4.86 -11.32 -1.19
C THR A 90 4.68 -10.62 0.17
N VAL A 91 4.94 -9.32 0.23
CA VAL A 91 4.75 -8.51 1.45
C VAL A 91 3.28 -8.51 1.88
N LEU A 92 2.35 -8.32 0.94
CA LEU A 92 0.91 -8.35 1.20
C LEU A 92 0.44 -9.71 1.69
N THR A 93 0.90 -10.81 1.09
CA THR A 93 0.55 -12.17 1.53
C THR A 93 0.96 -12.41 2.98
N ARG A 94 2.15 -11.97 3.38
CA ARG A 94 2.64 -12.09 4.76
C ARG A 94 1.84 -11.21 5.72
N TRP A 95 1.58 -9.96 5.34
CA TRP A 95 0.80 -9.04 6.16
C TRP A 95 -0.62 -9.58 6.38
N TRP A 96 -1.25 -10.12 5.34
CA TRP A 96 -2.56 -10.75 5.46
C TRP A 96 -2.50 -12.02 6.33
N GLY A 97 -1.44 -12.82 6.20
CA GLY A 97 -1.21 -13.96 7.09
C GLY A 97 -1.14 -13.55 8.56
N LEU A 98 -0.42 -12.47 8.87
CA LEU A 98 -0.38 -11.89 10.22
C LEU A 98 -1.77 -11.44 10.67
N TRP A 99 -2.52 -10.77 9.79
CA TRP A 99 -3.86 -10.29 10.09
C TRP A 99 -4.87 -11.40 10.40
N ASN A 100 -4.78 -12.54 9.71
CA ASN A 100 -5.63 -13.70 9.99
C ASN A 100 -5.19 -14.47 11.24
N SER A 101 -3.93 -14.36 11.65
CA SER A 101 -3.42 -15.04 12.83
C SER A 101 -3.77 -14.35 14.15
N LEU A 102 -4.32 -13.12 14.10
CA LEU A 102 -4.79 -12.43 15.30
C LEU A 102 -6.08 -13.08 15.79
N PRO A 103 -6.09 -13.70 16.99
CA PRO A 103 -7.29 -14.29 17.54
C PRO A 103 -8.28 -13.16 17.84
N TRP A 104 -9.45 -13.22 17.22
CA TRP A 104 -10.54 -12.32 17.55
C TRP A 104 -11.11 -12.71 18.91
N PRO A 105 -11.39 -11.74 19.80
CA PRO A 105 -11.96 -12.04 21.11
C PRO A 105 -13.35 -12.69 21.01
N ASP A 106 -14.02 -12.56 19.86
CA ASP A 106 -15.35 -13.11 19.61
C ASP A 106 -15.42 -14.63 19.81
N ASP A 107 -14.42 -15.37 19.30
CA ASP A 107 -14.37 -16.83 19.46
C ASP A 107 -14.23 -17.19 20.95
N VAL A 108 -13.31 -16.53 21.67
CA VAL A 108 -13.05 -16.77 23.09
C VAL A 108 -14.28 -16.45 23.95
N ILE A 109 -14.97 -15.34 23.64
CA ILE A 109 -16.19 -14.92 24.34
C ILE A 109 -17.33 -15.91 24.10
N HIS A 110 -17.47 -16.43 22.87
CA HIS A 110 -18.47 -17.44 22.54
C HIS A 110 -18.22 -18.75 23.31
N TYR A 111 -16.96 -19.20 23.36
CA TYR A 111 -16.60 -20.36 24.19
C TYR A 111 -16.94 -20.08 25.67
N LEU A 112 -16.51 -18.96 26.23
CA LEU A 112 -16.73 -18.65 27.64
C LEU A 112 -18.24 -18.56 28.00
N THR A 113 -19.05 -17.94 27.15
CA THR A 113 -20.50 -17.81 27.39
C THR A 113 -21.24 -19.15 27.33
N THR A 114 -20.84 -20.07 26.46
CA THR A 114 -21.42 -21.44 26.45
C THR A 114 -21.01 -22.25 27.68
N TYR A 115 -19.74 -22.14 28.11
CA TYR A 115 -19.26 -22.76 29.35
C TYR A 115 -19.98 -22.23 30.59
N LEU A 116 -20.10 -20.91 30.74
CA LEU A 116 -20.76 -20.29 31.90
C LEU A 116 -22.26 -20.59 31.94
N ASN A 117 -22.97 -20.47 30.81
CA ASN A 117 -24.41 -20.80 30.75
C ASN A 117 -24.68 -22.29 31.04
N GLY A 118 -23.76 -23.20 30.68
CA GLY A 118 -23.87 -24.61 31.01
C GLY A 118 -23.68 -24.89 32.51
N GLN A 119 -22.75 -24.18 33.17
CA GLN A 119 -22.51 -24.30 34.61
C GLN A 119 -23.71 -23.79 35.43
N VAL A 120 -24.27 -22.64 35.07
CA VAL A 120 -25.45 -22.07 35.73
C VAL A 120 -26.65 -23.02 35.64
N LYS A 121 -26.98 -23.52 34.45
CA LYS A 121 -28.08 -24.48 34.27
C LYS A 121 -27.90 -25.79 35.05
N ARG A 122 -26.65 -26.21 35.30
CA ARG A 122 -26.37 -27.38 36.13
C ARG A 122 -26.60 -27.09 37.60
N MET A 123 -26.16 -25.94 38.10
CA MET A 123 -26.34 -25.56 39.51
C MET A 123 -27.82 -25.38 39.87
N ASP A 124 -28.61 -24.74 39.00
CA ASP A 124 -30.05 -24.52 39.22
C ASP A 124 -30.87 -25.83 39.24
N PHE A 125 -30.35 -26.92 38.67
CA PHE A 125 -31.02 -28.23 38.69
C PHE A 125 -30.79 -29.01 40.00
N PHE A 126 -29.73 -28.69 40.74
CA PHE A 126 -29.36 -29.39 41.98
C PHE A 126 -29.79 -28.65 43.26
N GLY A 127 -30.38 -27.44 43.16
CA GLY A 127 -30.95 -26.68 44.27
C GLY A 127 -32.46 -26.77 44.32
#